data_AF-A0A0R2TQK5-F1
#
_entry.id   AF-A0A0R2TQK5-F1
#
_cell.length_a   1.000
_cell.length_b   1.000
_cell.length_c   1.000
_cell.angle_alpha   90.00
_cell.angle_beta   90.00
_cell.angle_gamma   90.00
#
_symmetry.space_group_name_H-M   'P 1'
#
loop_
_entity.id
_entity.type
_entity.pdbx_description
1 polymer ?
#
loop_
_entity_poly.entity_id
_entity_poly.type
_entity_poly.pdbx_seq_one_letter_code
_entity_poly.pdbx_strand_id
1 'polypeptide(L)'
;MNKSKKSNRLWSSPHWTSGLVLTLAAIFITATCNITMFQKLFDWYILTDTKLIYILSLVVIQTLLLVLVFSVLTAFFAFRTILATILMISAFSAYFVDSFGVIIDREMLINAIQTDPAEASALFSPRFLLYFMGIFLLPSIFLFKIKMTPQGLLKRLKSNVIYGVGSLALIVAIVFSFYPFYASFFREQLVIRVYSNPMAAMYGVIQVAQKDYFTDTPPFTPIASDAHKPTGGPRKLVIMVVGETARADRFSMNGYARKTNPLLEQSGIISFSDASSCGTSTAYSVPCMFAQEGRAQYNRRAAAYRGNALDVLADVGTHVYWRDNNSDSKDVANRVNYKSFKSPPTNTICDPECRDVGMLVGLDTLIETQDSGDFIFVLHQMGSHGPTYWQRVPDGFQKFQPICTSSQLDQCSPEQINNSYDNTIFYTDYFLAQTIEFLKAYDDRFETTLLYASDHGESLGENGLYLHGMPYSMAPVAQTHVPVMMWLGARHSPIKKKLLLAHADKPISHDNLFHSLLGMFGVETSAYLPQKDLLNSALE
;
A
#
# COMPACT_ATOMS: atom_id res chain seq x y z
N MET A 1 -51.33 -16.96 -61.62
CA MET A 1 -51.07 -15.86 -60.65
C MET A 1 -50.79 -16.52 -59.30
N ASN A 2 -49.52 -16.72 -58.89
CA ASN A 2 -48.68 -15.78 -58.13
C ASN A 2 -49.41 -15.20 -56.91
N LYS A 3 -48.99 -15.32 -55.63
CA LYS A 3 -47.70 -15.68 -55.02
C LYS A 3 -47.93 -16.16 -53.58
N SER A 4 -47.12 -17.12 -53.15
CA SER A 4 -46.83 -17.40 -51.74
C SER A 4 -46.27 -16.16 -51.03
N LYS A 5 -46.80 -15.80 -49.86
CA LYS A 5 -46.07 -14.98 -48.87
C LYS A 5 -45.42 -15.91 -47.84
N LYS A 6 -44.25 -16.46 -48.20
CA LYS A 6 -43.23 -16.93 -47.26
C LYS A 6 -42.13 -15.87 -47.17
N SER A 7 -41.61 -15.65 -45.96
CA SER A 7 -40.48 -14.77 -45.58
C SER A 7 -40.77 -13.26 -45.69
N ASN A 8 -40.50 -12.42 -44.69
CA ASN A 8 -39.30 -12.35 -43.85
C ASN A 8 -39.63 -12.13 -42.35
N ARG A 9 -39.47 -13.17 -41.53
CA ARG A 9 -39.06 -12.99 -40.12
C ARG A 9 -37.54 -13.20 -40.07
N LEU A 10 -36.79 -12.21 -40.53
CA LEU A 10 -35.32 -12.19 -40.42
C LEU A 10 -34.84 -11.60 -39.08
N TRP A 11 -35.77 -11.33 -38.16
CA TRP A 11 -35.49 -10.77 -36.84
C TRP A 11 -36.32 -11.52 -35.77
N SER A 12 -36.17 -12.84 -35.69
CA SER A 12 -36.51 -13.54 -34.44
C SER A 12 -35.58 -12.97 -33.38
N SER A 13 -36.14 -12.28 -32.38
CA SER A 13 -35.40 -11.75 -31.24
C SER A 13 -34.38 -12.78 -30.73
N PRO A 14 -33.12 -12.41 -30.48
CA PRO A 14 -32.10 -13.36 -30.06
C PRO A 14 -32.59 -14.17 -28.86
N HIS A 15 -32.48 -15.50 -28.92
CA HIS A 15 -32.79 -16.38 -27.81
C HIS A 15 -31.68 -16.24 -26.75
N TRP A 16 -31.82 -15.26 -25.85
CA TRP A 16 -30.89 -15.04 -24.74
C TRP A 16 -31.04 -16.16 -23.71
N THR A 17 -30.19 -17.18 -23.81
CA THR A 17 -30.06 -18.22 -22.79
C THR A 17 -29.05 -17.80 -21.71
N SER A 18 -29.19 -18.34 -20.51
CA SER A 18 -28.24 -18.11 -19.40
C SER A 18 -26.80 -18.42 -19.80
N GLY A 19 -26.57 -19.55 -20.46
CA GLY A 19 -25.25 -19.96 -20.94
C GLY A 19 -24.63 -19.02 -21.97
N LEU A 20 -25.42 -18.53 -22.93
CA LEU A 20 -24.95 -17.55 -23.92
C LEU A 20 -24.55 -16.23 -23.24
N VAL A 21 -25.41 -15.70 -22.38
CA VAL A 21 -25.15 -14.42 -21.67
C VAL A 21 -23.89 -14.53 -20.80
N LEU A 22 -23.75 -15.65 -20.09
CA LEU A 22 -22.59 -15.93 -19.26
C LEU A 22 -21.29 -15.99 -20.09
N THR A 23 -21.32 -16.70 -21.23
CA THR A 23 -20.15 -16.83 -22.12
C THR A 23 -19.76 -15.48 -22.72
N LEU A 24 -20.74 -14.68 -23.15
CA LEU A 24 -20.50 -13.34 -23.67
C LEU A 24 -19.92 -12.41 -22.58
N ALA A 25 -20.41 -12.51 -21.34
CA ALA A 25 -19.85 -11.75 -20.22
C ALA A 25 -18.39 -12.15 -19.94
N ALA A 26 -18.06 -13.44 -19.98
CA ALA A 26 -16.70 -13.94 -19.82
C ALA A 26 -15.76 -13.45 -20.93
N ILE A 27 -16.19 -13.50 -22.20
CA ILE A 27 -15.42 -12.96 -23.33
C ILE A 27 -15.22 -11.45 -23.17
N PHE A 28 -16.29 -10.72 -22.83
CA PHE A 28 -16.24 -9.27 -22.62
C PHE A 28 -15.25 -8.87 -21.53
N ILE A 29 -15.30 -9.54 -20.37
CA ILE A 29 -14.36 -9.29 -19.25
C ILE A 29 -12.94 -9.70 -19.63
N THR A 30 -12.76 -10.82 -20.34
CA THR A 30 -11.44 -11.22 -20.83
C THR A 30 -10.86 -10.11 -21.70
N ALA A 31 -11.62 -9.61 -22.68
CA ALA A 31 -11.14 -8.63 -23.65
C ALA A 31 -10.91 -7.23 -23.06
N THR A 32 -11.74 -6.82 -22.09
CA THR A 32 -11.74 -5.43 -21.60
C THR A 32 -11.06 -5.24 -20.24
N CYS A 33 -11.04 -6.26 -19.38
CA CYS A 33 -10.59 -6.12 -17.99
C CYS A 33 -9.21 -6.75 -17.72
N ASN A 34 -8.62 -7.46 -18.68
CA ASN A 34 -7.36 -8.18 -18.52
C ASN A 34 -6.24 -7.60 -19.41
N ILE A 35 -6.33 -6.32 -19.77
CA ILE A 35 -5.40 -5.67 -20.71
C ILE A 35 -3.98 -5.71 -20.16
N THR A 36 -3.74 -5.27 -18.92
CA THR A 36 -2.41 -5.32 -18.29
C THR A 36 -1.84 -6.74 -18.20
N MET A 37 -2.68 -7.73 -17.88
CA MET A 37 -2.24 -9.14 -17.86
C MET A 37 -1.73 -9.57 -19.25
N PHE A 38 -2.44 -9.18 -20.31
CA PHE A 38 -2.05 -9.51 -21.68
C PHE A 38 -0.86 -8.69 -22.18
N GLN A 39 -0.71 -7.43 -21.77
CA GLN A 39 0.49 -6.64 -22.04
C GLN A 39 1.72 -7.30 -21.43
N LYS A 40 1.69 -7.62 -20.13
CA LYS A 40 2.80 -8.32 -19.46
C LYS A 40 3.09 -9.68 -20.08
N LEU A 41 2.05 -10.40 -20.51
CA LEU A 41 2.20 -11.66 -21.23
C LEU A 41 2.84 -11.49 -22.61
N PHE A 42 2.48 -10.43 -23.32
CA PHE A 42 3.04 -10.10 -24.64
C PHE A 42 4.49 -9.61 -24.54
N ASP A 43 4.82 -8.80 -23.53
CA ASP A 43 6.19 -8.38 -23.24
C ASP A 43 7.08 -9.60 -22.94
N TRP A 44 6.58 -10.53 -22.13
CA TRP A 44 7.25 -11.81 -21.88
C TRP A 44 7.43 -12.64 -23.16
N TYR A 45 6.43 -12.65 -24.06
CA TYR A 45 6.53 -13.30 -25.36
C TYR A 45 7.66 -12.72 -26.22
N ILE A 46 7.77 -11.38 -26.28
CA ILE A 46 8.85 -10.71 -27.03
C ILE A 46 10.22 -11.06 -26.45
N LEU A 47 10.34 -11.04 -25.12
CA LEU A 47 11.61 -11.29 -24.43
C LEU A 47 12.10 -12.74 -24.54
N THR A 48 11.18 -13.71 -24.59
CA THR A 48 11.51 -15.14 -24.56
C THR A 48 11.46 -15.82 -25.92
N ASP A 49 11.04 -15.10 -26.97
CA ASP A 49 10.79 -15.65 -28.32
C ASP A 49 9.90 -16.91 -28.29
N THR A 50 8.90 -16.90 -27.39
CA THR A 50 7.97 -18.03 -27.26
C THR A 50 7.01 -18.10 -28.43
N LYS A 51 6.28 -19.21 -28.61
CA LYS A 51 5.34 -19.35 -29.74
C LYS A 51 4.03 -18.61 -29.45
N LEU A 52 3.54 -17.84 -30.43
CA LEU A 52 2.27 -17.10 -30.34
C LEU A 52 1.08 -17.97 -29.94
N ILE A 53 1.07 -19.25 -30.33
CA ILE A 53 0.03 -20.21 -29.97
C ILE A 53 -0.17 -20.35 -28.45
N TYR A 54 0.91 -20.21 -27.66
CA TYR A 54 0.84 -20.31 -26.21
C TYR A 54 0.20 -19.07 -25.57
N ILE A 55 0.40 -17.90 -26.18
CA ILE A 55 -0.25 -16.65 -25.76
C ILE A 55 -1.74 -16.71 -26.05
N LEU A 56 -2.09 -17.14 -27.27
CA LEU A 56 -3.49 -17.35 -27.65
C LEU A 56 -4.17 -18.40 -26.77
N SER A 57 -3.49 -19.49 -26.42
CA SER A 57 -4.05 -20.51 -25.53
C SER A 57 -4.28 -19.99 -24.11
N LEU A 58 -3.45 -19.07 -23.61
CA LEU A 58 -3.67 -18.40 -22.33
C LEU A 58 -4.90 -17.48 -22.35
N VAL A 59 -5.14 -16.73 -23.43
CA VAL A 59 -6.36 -15.92 -23.60
C VAL A 59 -7.60 -16.82 -23.58
N VAL A 60 -7.56 -17.94 -24.31
CA VAL A 60 -8.66 -18.92 -24.31
C VAL A 60 -8.87 -19.53 -22.92
N ILE A 61 -7.80 -19.93 -22.22
CA ILE A 61 -7.90 -20.44 -20.85
C ILE A 61 -8.50 -19.40 -19.93
N GLN A 62 -8.12 -18.12 -20.03
CA GLN A 62 -8.70 -17.06 -19.21
C GLN A 62 -10.21 -16.95 -19.41
N THR A 63 -10.68 -16.96 -20.67
CA THR A 63 -12.11 -16.95 -20.96
C THR A 63 -12.81 -18.19 -20.40
N LEU A 64 -12.25 -19.38 -20.61
CA LEU A 64 -12.84 -20.64 -20.12
C LEU A 64 -12.88 -20.68 -18.58
N LEU A 65 -11.86 -20.14 -17.90
CA LEU A 65 -11.81 -20.04 -16.45
C LEU A 65 -12.92 -19.13 -15.93
N LEU A 66 -13.15 -17.98 -16.56
CA LEU A 66 -14.26 -17.10 -16.22
C LEU A 66 -15.61 -17.76 -16.47
N VAL A 67 -15.78 -18.49 -17.59
CA VAL A 67 -17.00 -19.27 -17.84
C VAL A 67 -17.23 -20.31 -16.73
N LEU A 68 -16.19 -21.04 -16.34
CA LEU A 68 -16.25 -22.01 -15.24
C LEU A 68 -16.70 -21.34 -13.94
N VAL A 69 -16.05 -20.26 -13.53
CA VAL A 69 -16.36 -19.55 -12.28
C VAL A 69 -17.76 -18.96 -12.30
N PHE A 70 -18.15 -18.29 -13.38
CA PHE A 70 -19.49 -17.70 -13.51
C PHE A 70 -20.56 -18.79 -13.52
N SER A 71 -20.28 -19.98 -14.06
CA SER A 71 -21.23 -21.09 -14.09
C SER A 71 -21.55 -21.60 -12.68
N VAL A 72 -20.54 -21.62 -11.80
CA VAL A 72 -20.70 -21.99 -10.40
C VAL A 72 -21.48 -20.91 -9.65
N LEU A 73 -21.04 -19.65 -9.75
CA LEU A 73 -21.65 -18.54 -8.99
C LEU A 73 -23.09 -18.27 -9.40
N THR A 74 -23.41 -18.41 -10.68
CA THR A 74 -24.75 -18.12 -11.20
C THR A 74 -25.67 -19.35 -11.21
N ALA A 75 -25.33 -20.46 -10.54
CA ALA A 75 -26.09 -21.71 -10.58
C ALA A 75 -27.47 -21.63 -9.93
N PHE A 76 -27.60 -20.87 -8.83
CA PHE A 76 -28.78 -20.90 -7.97
C PHE A 76 -29.75 -19.74 -8.25
N PHE A 77 -29.67 -18.66 -7.47
CA PHE A 77 -30.56 -17.50 -7.58
C PHE A 77 -29.86 -16.28 -8.19
N ALA A 78 -30.60 -15.19 -8.41
CA ALA A 78 -30.08 -13.87 -8.78
C ALA A 78 -29.05 -13.78 -9.94
N PHE A 79 -29.25 -14.52 -11.05
CA PHE A 79 -28.34 -14.57 -12.21
C PHE A 79 -27.82 -13.19 -12.64
N ARG A 80 -28.76 -12.26 -12.85
CA ARG A 80 -28.46 -10.91 -13.34
C ARG A 80 -27.70 -10.09 -12.32
N THR A 81 -28.10 -10.16 -11.05
CA THR A 81 -27.45 -9.43 -9.96
C THR A 81 -26.02 -9.93 -9.78
N ILE A 82 -25.79 -11.24 -9.77
CA ILE A 82 -24.45 -11.82 -9.60
C ILE A 82 -23.53 -11.40 -10.75
N LEU A 83 -23.99 -11.49 -12.01
CA LEU A 83 -23.20 -11.02 -13.15
C LEU A 83 -22.95 -9.51 -13.12
N ALA A 84 -23.92 -8.71 -12.70
CA ALA A 84 -23.73 -7.27 -12.53
C ALA A 84 -22.69 -6.95 -11.44
N THR A 85 -22.70 -7.67 -10.32
CA THR A 85 -21.67 -7.55 -9.26
C THR A 85 -20.29 -7.94 -9.79
N ILE A 86 -20.18 -9.01 -10.58
CA ILE A 86 -18.92 -9.43 -11.21
C ILE A 86 -18.42 -8.36 -12.19
N LEU A 87 -19.30 -7.78 -13.01
CA LEU A 87 -18.95 -6.67 -13.91
C LEU A 87 -18.47 -5.44 -13.14
N MET A 88 -19.11 -5.13 -12.00
CA MET A 88 -18.67 -4.05 -11.11
C MET A 88 -17.26 -4.31 -10.58
N ILE A 89 -17.03 -5.47 -9.96
CA ILE A 89 -15.70 -5.85 -9.45
C ILE A 89 -14.66 -5.80 -10.56
N SER A 90 -14.99 -6.32 -11.75
CA SER A 90 -14.09 -6.33 -12.91
C SER A 90 -13.75 -4.91 -13.38
N ALA A 91 -14.72 -3.99 -13.40
CA ALA A 91 -14.50 -2.60 -13.79
C ALA A 91 -13.55 -1.87 -12.82
N PHE A 92 -13.76 -2.05 -11.51
CA PHE A 92 -12.88 -1.50 -10.48
C PHE A 92 -11.47 -2.08 -10.57
N SER A 93 -11.35 -3.41 -10.61
CA SER A 93 -10.04 -4.06 -10.68
C SER A 93 -9.28 -3.68 -11.96
N ALA A 94 -9.95 -3.68 -13.11
CA ALA A 94 -9.35 -3.28 -14.38
C ALA A 94 -8.84 -1.83 -14.35
N TYR A 95 -9.64 -0.89 -13.83
CA TYR A 95 -9.21 0.52 -13.75
C TYR A 95 -7.92 0.68 -12.95
N PHE A 96 -7.85 0.10 -11.75
CA PHE A 96 -6.68 0.24 -10.88
C PHE A 96 -5.46 -0.48 -11.45
N VAL A 97 -5.65 -1.70 -11.94
CA VAL A 97 -4.59 -2.49 -12.59
C VAL A 97 -4.04 -1.76 -13.83
N ASP A 98 -4.92 -1.27 -14.71
CA ASP A 98 -4.53 -0.67 -15.99
C ASP A 98 -4.03 0.78 -15.88
N SER A 99 -4.32 1.48 -14.78
CA SER A 99 -3.87 2.88 -14.57
C SER A 99 -2.63 2.96 -13.68
N PHE A 100 -2.46 2.02 -12.75
CA PHE A 100 -1.38 2.08 -11.75
C PHE A 100 -0.49 0.82 -11.70
N GLY A 101 -0.86 -0.26 -12.38
CA GLY A 101 -0.09 -1.52 -12.33
C GLY A 101 -0.18 -2.26 -10.99
N VAL A 102 -1.08 -1.84 -10.10
CA VAL A 102 -1.26 -2.44 -8.76
C VAL A 102 -1.85 -3.85 -8.84
N ILE A 103 -1.55 -4.68 -7.84
CA ILE A 103 -2.13 -6.02 -7.70
C ILE A 103 -3.27 -5.95 -6.69
N ILE A 104 -4.45 -6.44 -7.07
CA ILE A 104 -5.63 -6.49 -6.18
C ILE A 104 -5.61 -7.82 -5.40
N ASP A 105 -4.74 -7.88 -4.40
CA ASP A 105 -4.63 -9.02 -3.47
C ASP A 105 -5.37 -8.75 -2.14
N ARG A 106 -5.14 -9.61 -1.14
CA ARG A 106 -5.71 -9.41 0.20
C ARG A 106 -5.26 -8.08 0.81
N GLU A 107 -3.96 -7.77 0.79
CA GLU A 107 -3.45 -6.58 1.47
C GLU A 107 -4.00 -5.30 0.83
N MET A 108 -4.09 -5.26 -0.50
CA MET A 108 -4.71 -4.15 -1.21
C MET A 108 -6.19 -3.94 -0.83
N LEU A 109 -6.95 -5.03 -0.61
CA LEU A 109 -8.33 -4.91 -0.13
C LEU A 109 -8.40 -4.36 1.29
N ILE A 110 -7.46 -4.71 2.18
CA ILE A 110 -7.41 -4.08 3.52
C ILE A 110 -7.02 -2.61 3.40
N ASN A 111 -6.04 -2.25 2.58
CA ASN A 111 -5.69 -0.85 2.33
C ASN A 111 -6.93 -0.06 1.89
N ALA A 112 -7.73 -0.61 0.96
CA ALA A 112 -8.97 0.00 0.50
C ALA A 112 -10.09 0.07 1.56
N ILE A 113 -10.04 -0.75 2.62
CA ILE A 113 -10.99 -0.70 3.75
C ILE A 113 -10.53 0.32 4.81
N GLN A 114 -9.21 0.48 5.00
CA GLN A 114 -8.62 1.36 6.00
C GLN A 114 -8.30 2.77 5.48
N THR A 115 -8.52 3.02 4.19
CA THR A 115 -8.37 4.34 3.57
C THR A 115 -9.47 5.29 4.03
N ASP A 116 -9.18 6.59 4.05
CA ASP A 116 -10.16 7.62 4.37
C ASP A 116 -10.82 8.21 3.10
N PRO A 117 -11.93 8.96 3.23
CA PRO A 117 -12.63 9.51 2.08
C PRO A 117 -11.79 10.46 1.21
N ALA A 118 -10.84 11.19 1.79
CA ALA A 118 -9.99 12.12 1.05
C ALA A 118 -9.01 11.34 0.15
N GLU A 119 -8.35 10.33 0.70
CA GLU A 119 -7.48 9.41 -0.04
C GLU A 119 -8.23 8.68 -1.16
N ALA A 120 -9.39 8.10 -0.86
CA ALA A 120 -10.20 7.39 -1.85
C ALA A 120 -10.66 8.31 -2.98
N SER A 121 -11.01 9.56 -2.67
CA SER A 121 -11.48 10.51 -3.67
C SER A 121 -10.39 10.92 -4.67
N ALA A 122 -9.13 10.96 -4.22
CA ALA A 122 -7.98 11.31 -5.05
C ALA A 122 -7.71 10.30 -6.19
N LEU A 123 -8.21 9.07 -6.04
CA LEU A 123 -8.06 7.99 -7.02
C LEU A 123 -9.11 8.02 -8.14
N PHE A 124 -10.19 8.80 -7.98
CA PHE A 124 -11.23 8.94 -9.00
C PHE A 124 -10.82 9.93 -10.09
N SER A 125 -11.10 9.56 -11.34
CA SER A 125 -10.75 10.36 -12.52
C SER A 125 -11.84 10.25 -13.61
N PRO A 126 -11.84 11.11 -14.63
CA PRO A 126 -12.70 10.92 -15.80
C PRO A 126 -12.53 9.55 -16.47
N ARG A 127 -11.30 8.98 -16.46
CA ARG A 127 -11.05 7.62 -16.95
C ARG A 127 -11.72 6.55 -16.08
N PHE A 128 -11.74 6.71 -14.76
CA PHE A 128 -12.51 5.83 -13.87
C PHE A 128 -13.98 5.78 -14.29
N LEU A 129 -14.58 6.94 -14.58
CA LEU A 129 -15.96 7.02 -15.05
C LEU A 129 -16.16 6.26 -16.38
N LEU A 130 -15.20 6.33 -17.30
CA LEU A 130 -15.26 5.56 -18.55
C LEU A 130 -15.23 4.04 -18.31
N TYR A 131 -14.36 3.56 -17.43
CA TYR A 131 -14.31 2.14 -17.04
C TYR A 131 -15.62 1.72 -16.37
N PHE A 132 -16.08 2.50 -15.40
CA PHE A 132 -17.32 2.23 -14.67
C PHE A 132 -18.55 2.23 -15.61
N MET A 133 -18.64 3.19 -16.53
CA MET A 133 -19.74 3.26 -17.48
C MET A 133 -19.67 2.14 -18.53
N GLY A 134 -18.50 1.96 -19.15
CA GLY A 134 -18.29 1.06 -20.28
C GLY A 134 -18.31 -0.43 -19.90
N ILE A 135 -17.75 -0.78 -18.74
CA ILE A 135 -17.60 -2.17 -18.29
C ILE A 135 -18.73 -2.57 -17.34
N PHE A 136 -19.15 -1.69 -16.44
CA PHE A 136 -20.18 -2.02 -15.46
C PHE A 136 -21.58 -1.51 -15.83
N LEU A 137 -21.78 -0.19 -15.94
CA LEU A 137 -23.12 0.39 -16.01
C LEU A 137 -23.86 0.01 -17.29
N LEU A 138 -23.25 0.23 -18.47
CA LEU A 138 -23.89 -0.06 -19.75
C LEU A 138 -24.16 -1.57 -19.94
N PRO A 139 -23.18 -2.47 -19.68
CA PRO A 139 -23.44 -3.91 -19.78
C PRO A 139 -24.46 -4.41 -18.75
N SER A 140 -24.50 -3.83 -17.55
CA SER A 140 -25.53 -4.17 -16.54
C SER A 140 -26.92 -3.70 -16.99
N ILE A 141 -27.07 -2.47 -17.49
CA ILE A 141 -28.35 -1.99 -18.03
C ILE A 141 -28.82 -2.90 -19.18
N PHE A 142 -27.91 -3.29 -20.07
CA PHE A 142 -28.21 -4.25 -21.13
C PHE A 142 -28.68 -5.60 -20.57
N LEU A 143 -27.95 -6.16 -19.59
CA LEU A 143 -28.26 -7.42 -18.92
C LEU A 143 -29.66 -7.43 -18.27
N PHE A 144 -30.10 -6.31 -17.70
CA PHE A 144 -31.43 -6.19 -17.10
C PHE A 144 -32.54 -5.93 -18.14
N LYS A 145 -32.22 -5.31 -19.28
CA LYS A 145 -33.18 -5.03 -20.37
C LYS A 145 -33.43 -6.21 -21.30
N ILE A 146 -32.47 -7.11 -21.49
CA ILE A 146 -32.66 -8.26 -22.38
C ILE A 146 -33.79 -9.16 -21.88
N LYS A 147 -34.64 -9.64 -22.80
CA LYS A 147 -35.66 -10.66 -22.49
C LYS A 147 -34.99 -12.03 -22.49
N MET A 148 -34.62 -12.50 -21.30
CA MET A 148 -34.05 -13.83 -21.13
C MET A 148 -35.11 -14.90 -21.37
N THR A 149 -34.68 -16.01 -21.97
CA THR A 149 -35.55 -17.18 -22.12
C THR A 149 -35.88 -17.71 -20.73
N PRO A 150 -37.17 -17.81 -20.34
CA PRO A 150 -37.53 -18.32 -19.01
C PRO A 150 -37.02 -19.76 -18.84
N GLN A 151 -36.25 -19.99 -17.78
CA GLN A 151 -35.72 -21.30 -17.44
C GLN A 151 -36.14 -21.64 -16.02
N GLY A 152 -36.72 -22.83 -15.83
CA GLY A 152 -36.87 -23.39 -14.48
C GLY A 152 -35.51 -23.70 -13.86
N LEU A 153 -35.47 -23.79 -12.52
CA LEU A 153 -34.22 -24.00 -11.76
C LEU A 153 -33.39 -25.18 -12.28
N LEU A 154 -34.02 -26.32 -12.54
CA LEU A 154 -33.33 -27.52 -13.05
C LEU A 154 -32.69 -27.30 -14.43
N LYS A 155 -33.37 -26.57 -15.34
CA LYS A 155 -32.82 -26.27 -16.68
C LYS A 155 -31.62 -25.33 -16.58
N ARG A 156 -31.67 -24.37 -15.66
CA ARG A 156 -30.55 -23.46 -15.38
C ARG A 156 -29.37 -24.19 -14.76
N LEU A 157 -29.60 -25.03 -13.75
CA LEU A 157 -28.56 -25.87 -13.13
C LEU A 157 -27.91 -26.78 -14.17
N LYS A 158 -28.71 -27.47 -14.98
CA LYS A 158 -28.18 -28.31 -16.07
C LYS A 158 -27.34 -27.50 -17.06
N SER A 159 -27.81 -26.31 -17.46
CA SER A 159 -27.04 -25.42 -18.31
C SER A 159 -25.69 -25.08 -17.66
N ASN A 160 -25.70 -24.58 -16.43
CA ASN A 160 -24.48 -24.19 -15.73
C ASN A 160 -23.51 -25.35 -15.53
N VAL A 161 -23.99 -26.56 -15.21
CA VAL A 161 -23.16 -27.77 -15.16
C VAL A 161 -22.53 -28.08 -16.51
N ILE A 162 -23.29 -28.00 -17.61
CA ILE A 162 -22.75 -28.24 -18.97
C ILE A 162 -21.64 -27.22 -19.30
N TYR A 163 -21.88 -25.93 -19.08
CA TYR A 163 -20.87 -24.90 -19.36
C TYR A 163 -19.66 -25.00 -18.43
N GLY A 164 -19.87 -25.28 -17.14
CA GLY A 164 -18.80 -25.44 -16.17
C GLY A 164 -17.91 -26.65 -16.46
N VAL A 165 -18.52 -27.84 -16.57
CA VAL A 165 -17.80 -29.09 -16.87
C VAL A 165 -17.18 -29.03 -18.26
N GLY A 166 -17.87 -28.49 -19.26
CA GLY A 166 -17.34 -28.30 -20.60
C GLY A 166 -16.12 -27.39 -20.62
N SER A 167 -16.16 -26.27 -19.90
CA SER A 167 -15.02 -25.36 -19.78
C SER A 167 -13.85 -26.01 -19.05
N LEU A 168 -14.11 -26.74 -17.96
CA LEU A 168 -13.09 -27.49 -17.24
C LEU A 168 -12.42 -28.55 -18.12
N ALA A 169 -13.21 -29.32 -18.88
CA ALA A 169 -12.70 -30.34 -19.78
C ALA A 169 -11.82 -29.72 -20.89
N LEU A 170 -12.23 -28.58 -21.45
CA LEU A 170 -11.43 -27.85 -22.44
C LEU A 170 -10.14 -27.27 -21.85
N ILE A 171 -10.19 -26.70 -20.64
CA ILE A 171 -8.99 -26.22 -19.93
C ILE A 171 -8.02 -27.39 -19.75
N VAL A 172 -8.49 -28.52 -19.23
CA VAL A 172 -7.70 -29.73 -19.03
C VAL A 172 -7.07 -30.19 -20.35
N ALA A 173 -7.86 -30.28 -21.43
CA ALA A 173 -7.35 -30.68 -22.75
C ALA A 173 -6.25 -29.73 -23.28
N ILE A 174 -6.44 -28.41 -23.16
CA ILE A 174 -5.45 -27.41 -23.59
C ILE A 174 -4.17 -27.51 -22.73
N VAL A 175 -4.31 -27.57 -21.41
CA VAL A 175 -3.18 -27.65 -20.48
C VAL A 175 -2.36 -28.91 -20.73
N PHE A 176 -3.00 -30.07 -20.92
CA PHE A 176 -2.28 -31.31 -21.24
C PHE A 176 -1.61 -31.27 -22.62
N SER A 177 -2.26 -30.67 -23.62
CA SER A 177 -1.70 -30.54 -24.98
C SER A 177 -0.42 -29.68 -24.99
N PHE A 178 -0.31 -28.72 -24.06
CA PHE A 178 0.86 -27.84 -23.92
C PHE A 178 1.52 -27.96 -22.54
N TYR A 179 1.57 -29.17 -21.97
CA TYR A 179 1.99 -29.39 -20.57
C TYR A 179 3.36 -28.77 -20.20
N PRO A 180 4.45 -28.95 -20.98
CA PRO A 180 5.74 -28.37 -20.63
C PRO A 180 5.70 -26.84 -20.51
N PHE A 181 4.95 -26.18 -21.39
CA PHE A 181 4.76 -24.73 -21.37
C PHE A 181 4.02 -24.29 -20.10
N TYR A 182 2.86 -24.89 -19.82
CA TYR A 182 2.07 -24.52 -18.64
C TYR A 182 2.76 -24.84 -17.32
N ALA A 183 3.57 -25.90 -17.27
CA ALA A 183 4.35 -26.23 -16.08
C ALA A 183 5.42 -25.16 -15.78
N SER A 184 6.13 -24.68 -16.80
CA SER A 184 7.13 -23.60 -16.65
C SER A 184 6.46 -22.25 -16.39
N PHE A 185 5.48 -21.84 -17.21
CA PHE A 185 4.74 -20.58 -17.04
C PHE A 185 4.07 -20.49 -15.66
N PHE A 186 3.31 -21.54 -15.32
CA PHE A 186 3.15 -22.10 -14.00
C PHE A 186 4.04 -21.56 -12.88
N ARG A 187 5.27 -22.06 -12.91
CA ARG A 187 6.26 -21.95 -11.87
C ARG A 187 6.96 -20.61 -11.84
N GLU A 188 7.21 -20.04 -13.03
CA GLU A 188 8.11 -18.90 -13.20
C GLU A 188 7.36 -17.58 -13.29
N GLN A 189 6.14 -17.56 -13.84
CA GLN A 189 5.40 -16.33 -14.14
C GLN A 189 4.31 -16.02 -13.12
N LEU A 190 4.58 -16.24 -11.83
CA LEU A 190 3.63 -15.99 -10.72
C LEU A 190 3.03 -14.58 -10.75
N VAL A 191 3.83 -13.59 -11.13
CA VAL A 191 3.43 -12.17 -11.22
C VAL A 191 2.36 -11.94 -12.28
N ILE A 192 2.38 -12.65 -13.42
CA ILE A 192 1.37 -12.44 -14.48
C ILE A 192 0.00 -12.95 -14.01
N ARG A 193 -0.03 -14.08 -13.26
CA ARG A 193 -1.28 -14.71 -12.82
C ARG A 193 -2.10 -13.81 -11.87
N VAL A 194 -1.44 -12.97 -11.07
CA VAL A 194 -2.12 -12.09 -10.11
C VAL A 194 -2.78 -10.86 -10.74
N TYR A 195 -2.54 -10.60 -12.04
CA TYR A 195 -3.26 -9.57 -12.81
C TYR A 195 -4.54 -10.09 -13.49
N SER A 196 -4.93 -11.35 -13.26
CA SER A 196 -6.15 -11.92 -13.81
C SER A 196 -7.41 -11.34 -13.14
N ASN A 197 -8.11 -10.46 -13.83
CA ASN A 197 -9.34 -9.83 -13.37
C ASN A 197 -10.60 -10.59 -13.81
N PRO A 198 -11.62 -10.73 -12.93
CA PRO A 198 -11.69 -10.35 -11.52
C PRO A 198 -11.16 -11.43 -10.54
N MET A 199 -10.50 -12.48 -11.04
CA MET A 199 -10.09 -13.63 -10.23
C MET A 199 -9.21 -13.27 -9.03
N ALA A 200 -8.25 -12.36 -9.22
CA ALA A 200 -7.37 -11.89 -8.14
C ALA A 200 -8.16 -11.24 -7.00
N ALA A 201 -9.03 -10.27 -7.33
CA ALA A 201 -9.87 -9.60 -6.35
C ALA A 201 -10.83 -10.57 -5.65
N MET A 202 -11.45 -11.50 -6.39
CA MET A 202 -12.32 -12.53 -5.80
C MET A 202 -11.57 -13.44 -4.82
N TYR A 203 -10.34 -13.83 -5.16
CA TYR A 203 -9.49 -14.61 -4.27
C TYR A 203 -9.08 -13.82 -3.03
N GLY A 204 -8.73 -12.53 -3.17
CA GLY A 204 -8.46 -11.62 -2.07
C GLY A 204 -9.64 -11.51 -1.10
N VAL A 205 -10.86 -11.36 -1.60
CA VAL A 205 -12.09 -11.30 -0.77
C VAL A 205 -12.28 -12.59 0.04
N ILE A 206 -12.04 -13.76 -0.56
CA ILE A 206 -12.12 -15.05 0.15
C ILE A 206 -11.09 -15.09 1.29
N GLN A 207 -9.86 -14.63 1.04
CA GLN A 207 -8.84 -14.60 2.09
C GLN A 207 -9.17 -13.64 3.23
N VAL A 208 -9.71 -12.45 2.93
CA VAL A 208 -10.18 -11.50 3.95
C VAL A 208 -11.29 -12.13 4.78
N ALA A 209 -12.31 -12.71 4.14
CA ALA A 209 -13.43 -13.33 4.84
C ALA A 209 -12.95 -14.46 5.78
N GLN A 210 -12.08 -15.36 5.30
CA GLN A 210 -11.58 -16.49 6.07
C GLN A 210 -10.67 -16.08 7.24
N LYS A 211 -9.73 -15.14 7.01
CA LYS A 211 -8.71 -14.78 8.00
C LYS A 211 -9.13 -13.66 8.95
N ASP A 212 -10.06 -12.80 8.54
CA ASP A 212 -10.41 -11.60 9.31
C ASP A 212 -11.82 -11.71 9.94
N TYR A 213 -12.80 -12.38 9.30
CA TYR A 213 -14.18 -12.40 9.79
C TYR A 213 -14.59 -13.66 10.57
N PHE A 214 -14.00 -14.82 10.29
CA PHE A 214 -14.42 -16.12 10.88
C PHE A 214 -13.50 -16.64 11.99
N THR A 215 -12.57 -15.83 12.49
CA THR A 215 -11.69 -16.19 13.61
C THR A 215 -12.01 -15.33 14.82
N ASP A 216 -11.89 -15.88 16.02
CA ASP A 216 -12.17 -15.16 17.25
C ASP A 216 -11.19 -14.00 17.48
N THR A 217 -11.67 -12.96 18.14
CA THR A 217 -10.86 -11.82 18.58
C THR A 217 -9.99 -12.26 19.76
N PRO A 218 -8.66 -12.32 19.64
CA PRO A 218 -7.82 -12.70 20.77
C PRO A 218 -7.84 -11.60 21.86
N PRO A 219 -7.66 -11.95 23.14
CA PRO A 219 -7.51 -10.96 24.20
C PRO A 219 -6.23 -10.14 23.99
N PHE A 220 -6.26 -8.88 24.44
CA PHE A 220 -5.09 -8.02 24.40
C PHE A 220 -3.95 -8.61 25.24
N THR A 221 -2.74 -8.65 24.68
CA THR A 221 -1.54 -9.18 25.32
C THR A 221 -0.50 -8.06 25.48
N PRO A 222 -0.27 -7.55 26.71
CA PRO A 222 0.86 -6.67 26.99
C PRO A 222 2.19 -7.35 26.62
N ILE A 223 3.18 -6.55 26.26
CA ILE A 223 4.54 -7.02 25.98
C ILE A 223 5.52 -6.37 26.97
N ALA A 224 6.71 -6.93 27.09
CA ALA A 224 7.78 -6.39 27.95
C ALA A 224 7.30 -6.01 29.37
N SER A 225 6.49 -6.86 30.01
CA SER A 225 5.91 -6.55 31.34
C SER A 225 6.95 -6.45 32.47
N ASP A 226 8.19 -6.84 32.19
CA ASP A 226 9.37 -6.65 33.04
C ASP A 226 10.11 -5.34 32.77
N ALA A 227 9.61 -4.50 31.86
CA ALA A 227 10.21 -3.23 31.49
C ALA A 227 10.23 -2.26 32.67
N HIS A 228 11.40 -1.69 32.90
CA HIS A 228 11.62 -0.63 33.86
C HIS A 228 12.73 0.30 33.39
N LYS A 229 12.82 1.47 34.01
CA LYS A 229 13.88 2.44 33.75
C LYS A 229 14.72 2.64 35.01
N PRO A 230 16.06 2.62 34.90
CA PRO A 230 16.94 2.98 36.01
C PRO A 230 16.62 4.39 36.52
N THR A 231 16.78 4.60 37.83
CA THR A 231 16.58 5.91 38.43
C THR A 231 17.79 6.81 38.19
N GLY A 232 17.55 8.02 37.69
CA GLY A 232 18.59 9.01 37.38
C GLY A 232 19.08 8.95 35.93
N GLY A 233 19.84 9.97 35.54
CA GLY A 233 20.27 10.19 34.15
C GLY A 233 19.62 11.43 33.52
N PRO A 234 20.11 11.87 32.35
CA PRO A 234 19.57 13.04 31.67
C PRO A 234 18.20 12.72 31.06
N ARG A 235 17.27 13.67 31.17
CA ARG A 235 15.93 13.59 30.56
C ARG A 235 16.03 13.41 29.04
N LYS A 236 15.13 12.64 28.45
CA LYS A 236 15.08 12.36 27.01
C LYS A 236 13.93 13.11 26.34
N LEU A 237 14.20 13.69 25.18
CA LEU A 237 13.19 14.26 24.29
C LEU A 237 13.40 13.69 22.89
N VAL A 238 12.57 12.72 22.52
CA VAL A 238 12.66 12.05 21.22
C VAL A 238 11.51 12.50 20.34
N ILE A 239 11.81 12.93 19.12
CA ILE A 239 10.82 13.06 18.06
C ILE A 239 11.03 11.92 17.07
N MET A 240 10.02 11.06 16.95
CA MET A 240 9.96 10.02 15.93
C MET A 240 9.08 10.52 14.79
N VAL A 241 9.66 10.77 13.63
CA VAL A 241 8.90 11.10 12.43
C VAL A 241 8.66 9.83 11.64
N VAL A 242 7.39 9.44 11.54
CA VAL A 242 6.95 8.38 10.63
C VAL A 242 6.68 9.06 9.29
N GLY A 243 7.61 8.90 8.36
CA GLY A 243 7.47 9.38 6.98
C GLY A 243 6.48 8.54 6.20
N GLU A 244 6.03 9.09 5.07
CA GLU A 244 5.05 8.45 4.20
C GLU A 244 5.58 8.43 2.75
N THR A 245 5.60 7.24 2.14
CA THR A 245 5.85 7.04 0.71
C THR A 245 7.26 7.49 0.22
N ALA A 246 8.14 7.96 1.10
CA ALA A 246 9.48 8.42 0.73
C ALA A 246 10.42 7.22 0.47
N ARG A 247 11.12 7.23 -0.67
CA ARG A 247 12.09 6.18 -1.05
C ARG A 247 13.54 6.70 -1.03
N ALA A 248 14.46 5.85 -0.58
CA ALA A 248 15.82 6.27 -0.22
C ALA A 248 16.67 6.78 -1.41
N ASP A 249 16.43 6.27 -2.62
CA ASP A 249 17.16 6.64 -3.84
C ASP A 249 16.86 8.07 -4.33
N ARG A 250 15.92 8.79 -3.67
CA ARG A 250 15.58 10.20 -3.97
C ARG A 250 16.16 11.20 -3.00
N PHE A 251 17.00 10.76 -2.07
CA PHE A 251 17.66 11.62 -1.08
C PHE A 251 19.08 11.99 -1.57
N SER A 252 19.41 13.27 -1.77
CA SER A 252 20.76 13.67 -2.23
C SER A 252 21.88 13.23 -1.29
N MET A 253 21.62 13.22 0.02
CA MET A 253 22.53 12.66 1.03
C MET A 253 22.89 11.19 0.80
N ASN A 254 22.02 10.42 0.13
CA ASN A 254 22.25 9.02 -0.22
C ASN A 254 22.82 8.85 -1.64
N GLY A 255 23.30 9.92 -2.26
CA GLY A 255 23.91 9.90 -3.60
C GLY A 255 22.97 10.22 -4.75
N TYR A 256 21.73 10.65 -4.49
CA TYR A 256 20.83 11.10 -5.56
C TYR A 256 21.37 12.36 -6.24
N ALA A 257 21.31 12.39 -7.58
CA ALA A 257 21.94 13.44 -8.38
C ALA A 257 21.33 14.84 -8.19
N ARG A 258 20.04 14.93 -7.82
CA ARG A 258 19.36 16.20 -7.60
C ARG A 258 19.41 16.57 -6.12
N LYS A 259 19.61 17.85 -5.84
CA LYS A 259 19.69 18.41 -4.49
C LYS A 259 18.32 18.51 -3.82
N THR A 260 17.80 17.37 -3.37
CA THR A 260 16.49 17.20 -2.75
C THR A 260 16.49 17.45 -1.25
N ASN A 261 17.62 17.33 -0.55
CA ASN A 261 17.70 17.56 0.90
C ASN A 261 18.87 18.44 1.37
N PRO A 262 18.98 19.69 0.86
CA PRO A 262 20.09 20.58 1.20
C PRO A 262 20.11 21.07 2.65
N LEU A 263 18.98 21.12 3.36
CA LEU A 263 18.94 21.60 4.75
C LEU A 263 19.45 20.53 5.71
N LEU A 264 19.04 19.28 5.49
CA LEU A 264 19.48 18.15 6.30
C LEU A 264 20.98 17.89 6.18
N GLU A 265 21.57 18.05 4.99
CA GLU A 265 23.03 17.94 4.82
C GLU A 265 23.82 18.87 5.75
N GLN A 266 23.27 20.03 6.10
CA GLN A 266 23.92 21.02 6.97
C GLN A 266 23.65 20.77 8.46
N SER A 267 22.68 19.91 8.78
CA SER A 267 22.22 19.68 10.16
C SER A 267 23.10 18.70 10.96
N GLY A 268 23.94 17.91 10.27
CA GLY A 268 24.73 16.84 10.87
C GLY A 268 23.91 15.59 11.23
N ILE A 269 22.70 15.45 10.69
CA ILE A 269 21.91 14.20 10.71
C ILE A 269 22.66 13.10 9.96
N ILE A 270 22.51 11.86 10.40
CA ILE A 270 23.14 10.69 9.79
C ILE A 270 22.05 9.86 9.11
N SER A 271 22.27 9.53 7.83
CA SER A 271 21.39 8.67 7.05
C SER A 271 21.95 7.26 7.01
N PHE A 272 21.07 6.26 7.10
CA PHE A 272 21.43 4.87 6.91
C PHE A 272 21.27 4.50 5.44
N SER A 273 22.35 4.04 4.80
CA SER A 273 22.39 3.84 3.35
C SER A 273 21.68 2.57 2.88
N ASP A 274 21.48 1.59 3.76
CA ASP A 274 20.86 0.30 3.45
C ASP A 274 19.75 -0.01 4.46
N ALA A 275 18.63 0.71 4.35
CA ALA A 275 17.47 0.52 5.20
C ALA A 275 16.26 -0.02 4.42
N SER A 276 15.57 -0.99 5.02
CA SER A 276 14.40 -1.64 4.42
C SER A 276 13.13 -1.54 5.28
N SER A 277 11.99 -1.34 4.62
CA SER A 277 10.69 -1.29 5.27
C SER A 277 10.18 -2.70 5.61
N CYS A 278 9.26 -2.77 6.58
CA CYS A 278 8.57 -4.02 6.91
C CYS A 278 7.52 -4.42 5.85
N GLY A 279 6.82 -3.43 5.29
CA GLY A 279 5.79 -3.61 4.28
C GLY A 279 5.93 -2.60 3.14
N THR A 280 4.93 -2.57 2.28
CA THR A 280 4.82 -1.67 1.12
C THR A 280 3.54 -0.82 1.17
N SER A 281 2.87 -0.78 2.33
CA SER A 281 1.72 0.09 2.59
C SER A 281 1.73 0.52 4.05
N THR A 282 1.21 1.72 4.33
CA THR A 282 1.08 2.29 5.67
C THR A 282 0.39 1.32 6.64
N ALA A 283 -0.70 0.69 6.20
CA ALA A 283 -1.48 -0.28 6.97
C ALA A 283 -0.71 -1.53 7.42
N TYR A 284 0.40 -1.87 6.73
CA TYR A 284 1.27 -2.97 7.11
C TYR A 284 2.53 -2.48 7.84
N SER A 285 3.19 -1.47 7.29
CA SER A 285 4.49 -0.99 7.76
C SER A 285 4.42 -0.30 9.12
N VAL A 286 3.42 0.56 9.33
CA VAL A 286 3.31 1.35 10.58
C VAL A 286 3.11 0.43 11.80
N PRO A 287 2.12 -0.48 11.86
CA PRO A 287 2.03 -1.35 13.02
C PRO A 287 3.19 -2.35 13.13
N CYS A 288 3.82 -2.74 12.02
CA CYS A 288 4.98 -3.62 12.07
C CYS A 288 6.24 -2.97 12.64
N MET A 289 6.57 -1.74 12.27
CA MET A 289 7.81 -1.09 12.73
C MET A 289 7.82 -0.84 14.24
N PHE A 290 6.65 -0.66 14.85
CA PHE A 290 6.51 -0.54 16.30
C PHE A 290 6.36 -1.89 17.03
N ALA A 291 6.30 -3.02 16.31
CA ALA A 291 6.13 -4.35 16.89
C ALA A 291 7.47 -4.99 17.30
N GLN A 292 7.43 -5.88 18.29
CA GLN A 292 8.61 -6.57 18.81
C GLN A 292 9.11 -7.69 17.88
N GLU A 293 8.20 -8.36 17.18
CA GLU A 293 8.46 -9.61 16.46
C GLU A 293 9.31 -9.44 15.18
N GLY A 294 9.34 -8.24 14.62
CA GLY A 294 9.97 -7.94 13.33
C GLY A 294 9.23 -8.54 12.12
N ARG A 295 9.63 -8.13 10.92
CA ARG A 295 8.93 -8.42 9.65
C ARG A 295 8.70 -9.91 9.42
N ALA A 296 9.69 -10.75 9.70
CA ALA A 296 9.63 -12.18 9.40
C ALA A 296 8.55 -12.93 10.19
N GLN A 297 8.23 -12.46 11.41
CA GLN A 297 7.25 -13.07 12.31
C GLN A 297 5.98 -12.22 12.46
N TYR A 298 5.93 -11.05 11.84
CA TYR A 298 4.83 -10.12 11.95
C TYR A 298 3.52 -10.71 11.41
N ASN A 299 2.48 -10.59 12.22
CA ASN A 299 1.12 -10.95 11.85
C ASN A 299 0.20 -9.77 12.19
N ARG A 300 -0.32 -9.10 11.16
CA ARG A 300 -1.15 -7.89 11.35
C ARG A 300 -2.32 -8.08 12.30
N ARG A 301 -3.03 -9.21 12.19
CA ARG A 301 -4.18 -9.49 13.06
C ARG A 301 -3.75 -9.66 14.51
N ALA A 302 -2.67 -10.40 14.77
CA ALA A 302 -2.16 -10.57 16.13
C ALA A 302 -1.61 -9.25 16.72
N ALA A 303 -0.93 -8.45 15.90
CA ALA A 303 -0.35 -7.18 16.30
C ALA A 303 -1.39 -6.16 16.81
N ALA A 304 -2.60 -6.14 16.22
CA ALA A 304 -3.70 -5.28 16.68
C ALA A 304 -4.12 -5.56 18.14
N TYR A 305 -3.82 -6.76 18.67
CA TYR A 305 -4.14 -7.19 20.04
C TYR A 305 -2.89 -7.40 20.89
N ARG A 306 -1.75 -6.83 20.49
CA ARG A 306 -0.51 -6.87 21.25
C ARG A 306 -0.03 -5.46 21.58
N GLY A 307 0.67 -5.35 22.70
CA GLY A 307 1.42 -4.13 23.00
C GLY A 307 2.51 -3.89 21.95
N ASN A 308 2.90 -2.63 21.79
CA ASN A 308 3.95 -2.17 20.89
C ASN A 308 4.96 -1.28 21.65
N ALA A 309 5.99 -0.78 20.97
CA ALA A 309 7.03 0.03 21.62
C ALA A 309 6.48 1.23 22.41
N LEU A 310 5.41 1.88 21.92
CA LEU A 310 4.83 3.05 22.57
C LEU A 310 4.09 2.69 23.86
N ASP A 311 3.45 1.52 23.91
CA ASP A 311 2.85 1.01 25.14
C ASP A 311 3.92 0.76 26.20
N VAL A 312 5.02 0.11 25.82
CA VAL A 312 6.15 -0.15 26.74
C VAL A 312 6.73 1.15 27.28
N LEU A 313 6.91 2.16 26.42
CA LEU A 313 7.41 3.48 26.84
C LEU A 313 6.44 4.19 27.79
N ALA A 314 5.13 4.08 27.55
CA ALA A 314 4.11 4.64 28.43
C ALA A 314 4.09 3.94 29.79
N ASP A 315 4.19 2.61 29.82
CA ASP A 315 4.18 1.79 31.03
C ASP A 315 5.37 2.13 31.96
N VAL A 316 6.53 2.49 31.39
CA VAL A 316 7.70 2.96 32.17
C VAL A 316 7.70 4.46 32.46
N GLY A 317 6.56 5.15 32.27
CA GLY A 317 6.36 6.54 32.66
C GLY A 317 6.88 7.59 31.67
N THR A 318 7.07 7.24 30.40
CA THR A 318 7.39 8.22 29.34
C THR A 318 6.10 8.91 28.88
N HIS A 319 6.14 10.22 28.67
CA HIS A 319 5.03 10.96 28.07
C HIS A 319 4.98 10.71 26.56
N VAL A 320 4.04 9.88 26.13
CA VAL A 320 3.90 9.46 24.73
C VAL A 320 2.77 10.25 24.05
N TYR A 321 3.10 10.92 22.95
CA TYR A 321 2.16 11.65 22.11
C TYR A 321 2.27 11.22 20.65
N TRP A 322 1.14 11.02 19.98
CA TRP A 322 1.05 10.78 18.54
C TRP A 322 0.27 11.92 17.88
N ARG A 323 0.91 12.61 16.93
CA ARG A 323 0.29 13.64 16.09
C ARG A 323 0.20 13.12 14.66
N ASP A 324 -1.00 13.12 14.11
CA ASP A 324 -1.28 12.44 12.85
C ASP A 324 -1.75 13.39 11.74
N ASN A 325 -0.94 13.54 10.70
CA ASN A 325 -1.30 14.27 9.48
C ASN A 325 -1.43 13.34 8.25
N ASN A 326 -1.50 12.02 8.44
CA ASN A 326 -1.60 11.03 7.37
C ASN A 326 -3.07 10.59 7.20
N SER A 327 -3.41 9.40 7.69
CA SER A 327 -4.75 8.85 7.82
C SER A 327 -5.09 8.65 9.29
N ASP A 328 -4.37 7.76 9.96
CA ASP A 328 -4.38 7.48 11.38
C ASP A 328 -3.12 6.68 11.78
N SER A 329 -3.04 6.28 13.05
CA SER A 329 -1.92 5.49 13.59
C SER A 329 -1.94 4.00 13.23
N LYS A 330 -2.94 3.51 12.48
CA LYS A 330 -3.14 2.08 12.19
C LYS A 330 -3.10 1.21 13.45
N ASP A 331 -3.87 1.64 14.45
CA ASP A 331 -4.02 1.07 15.80
C ASP A 331 -2.81 1.18 16.75
N VAL A 332 -1.66 1.67 16.29
CA VAL A 332 -0.43 1.79 17.11
C VAL A 332 -0.63 2.73 18.29
N ALA A 333 -1.35 3.83 18.11
CA ALA A 333 -1.50 4.88 19.12
C ALA A 333 -2.81 4.78 19.94
N ASN A 334 -3.56 3.67 19.84
CA ASN A 334 -4.88 3.54 20.48
C ASN A 334 -4.85 3.63 22.02
N ARG A 335 -3.68 3.47 22.64
CA ARG A 335 -3.49 3.44 24.10
C ARG A 335 -2.58 4.55 24.62
N VAL A 336 -2.24 5.53 23.78
CA VAL A 336 -1.40 6.69 24.13
C VAL A 336 -2.09 8.00 23.69
N ASN A 337 -1.48 9.15 23.95
CA ASN A 337 -2.10 10.44 23.64
C ASN A 337 -2.10 10.73 22.13
N TYR A 338 -3.16 10.31 21.44
CA TYR A 338 -3.35 10.54 20.01
C TYR A 338 -4.10 11.85 19.72
N LYS A 339 -3.66 12.59 18.69
CA LYS A 339 -4.36 13.74 18.15
C LYS A 339 -4.21 13.84 16.63
N SER A 340 -5.32 14.03 15.93
CA SER A 340 -5.32 14.29 14.49
C SER A 340 -4.98 15.76 14.18
N PHE A 341 -4.11 15.96 13.20
CA PHE A 341 -3.61 17.22 12.66
C PHE A 341 -4.03 17.44 11.19
N LYS A 342 -5.02 16.68 10.71
CA LYS A 342 -5.54 16.74 9.34
C LYS A 342 -6.53 17.89 9.08
N SER A 343 -6.74 18.78 10.05
CA SER A 343 -7.79 19.81 9.96
C SER A 343 -7.39 21.16 10.59
N PRO A 344 -7.91 22.29 10.10
CA PRO A 344 -7.59 23.63 10.59
C PRO A 344 -7.73 23.87 12.11
N PRO A 345 -8.72 23.28 12.83
CA PRO A 345 -8.83 23.46 14.27
C PRO A 345 -7.63 22.95 15.08
N THR A 346 -6.89 21.99 14.54
CA THR A 346 -5.74 21.37 15.22
C THR A 346 -4.41 21.69 14.54
N ASN A 347 -4.41 21.92 13.23
CA ASN A 347 -3.25 22.31 12.44
C ASN A 347 -3.48 23.70 11.84
N THR A 348 -2.69 24.67 12.25
CA THR A 348 -2.85 26.07 11.80
C THR A 348 -2.24 26.33 10.43
N ILE A 349 -1.57 25.35 9.82
CA ILE A 349 -0.88 25.47 8.53
C ILE A 349 -1.59 24.56 7.53
N CYS A 350 -2.73 25.00 7.01
CA CYS A 350 -3.50 24.27 6.00
C CYS A 350 -3.77 25.15 4.77
N ASP A 351 -3.14 24.84 3.64
CA ASP A 351 -3.38 25.52 2.36
C ASP A 351 -2.91 24.66 1.15
N PRO A 352 -3.82 24.10 0.33
CA PRO A 352 -5.23 23.84 0.64
C PRO A 352 -5.41 22.69 1.63
N GLU A 353 -4.36 21.88 1.84
CA GLU A 353 -4.31 20.79 2.82
C GLU A 353 -3.37 21.12 3.98
N CYS A 354 -3.56 20.42 5.09
CA CYS A 354 -2.76 20.57 6.29
C CYS A 354 -1.33 20.05 6.09
N ARG A 355 -0.35 20.86 6.51
CA ARG A 355 1.06 20.62 6.29
C ARG A 355 1.71 19.95 7.49
N ASP A 356 2.69 19.09 7.22
CA ASP A 356 3.39 18.32 8.25
C ASP A 356 4.06 19.22 9.31
N VAL A 357 4.60 20.37 8.89
CA VAL A 357 5.17 21.39 9.79
C VAL A 357 4.18 21.90 10.85
N GLY A 358 2.87 21.83 10.57
CA GLY A 358 1.84 22.18 11.54
C GLY A 358 1.81 21.26 12.75
N MET A 359 2.33 20.03 12.64
CA MET A 359 2.48 19.11 13.76
C MET A 359 3.49 19.57 14.81
N LEU A 360 4.35 20.56 14.51
CA LEU A 360 5.29 21.14 15.49
C LEU A 360 4.62 22.17 16.41
N VAL A 361 3.48 22.75 16.00
CA VAL A 361 2.82 23.84 16.72
C VAL A 361 2.31 23.36 18.09
N GLY A 362 2.73 24.02 19.17
CA GLY A 362 2.29 23.69 20.53
C GLY A 362 2.95 22.46 21.15
N LEU A 363 4.04 21.94 20.57
CA LEU A 363 4.87 20.92 21.23
C LEU A 363 5.53 21.47 22.50
N ASP A 364 5.98 22.72 22.44
CA ASP A 364 6.54 23.49 23.55
C ASP A 364 5.59 23.52 24.76
N THR A 365 4.31 23.78 24.52
CA THR A 365 3.30 23.79 25.59
C THR A 365 3.15 22.43 26.26
N LEU A 366 3.24 21.33 25.50
CA LEU A 366 3.17 19.98 26.08
C LEU A 366 4.42 19.65 26.91
N ILE A 367 5.58 20.15 26.51
CA ILE A 367 6.83 19.94 27.25
C ILE A 367 6.83 20.76 28.54
N GLU A 368 6.47 22.04 28.49
CA GLU A 368 6.51 22.94 29.66
C GLU A 368 5.40 22.67 30.68
N THR A 369 4.33 21.96 30.31
CA THR A 369 3.25 21.58 31.26
C THR A 369 3.61 20.36 32.12
N GLN A 370 4.71 19.65 31.84
CA GLN A 370 5.18 18.56 32.67
C GLN A 370 6.49 18.93 33.37
N ASP A 371 6.47 18.92 34.70
CA ASP A 371 7.64 19.28 35.52
C ASP A 371 8.79 18.27 35.41
N SER A 372 8.50 17.02 35.02
CA SER A 372 9.47 15.93 34.97
C SER A 372 9.08 14.85 33.96
N GLY A 373 10.00 13.90 33.75
CA GLY A 373 9.82 12.79 32.83
C GLY A 373 10.43 13.04 31.46
N ASP A 374 10.41 11.96 30.69
CA ASP A 374 10.90 11.90 29.32
C ASP A 374 9.73 11.99 28.34
N PHE A 375 10.00 12.42 27.12
CA PHE A 375 8.99 12.63 26.09
C PHE A 375 9.33 11.88 24.82
N ILE A 376 8.31 11.28 24.21
CA ILE A 376 8.31 10.91 22.80
C ILE A 376 7.13 11.57 22.09
N PHE A 377 7.44 12.27 21.00
CA PHE A 377 6.44 12.75 20.06
C PHE A 377 6.59 11.97 18.76
N VAL A 378 5.57 11.20 18.41
CA VAL A 378 5.45 10.58 17.08
C VAL A 378 4.72 11.55 16.17
N LEU A 379 5.37 11.98 15.08
CA LEU A 379 4.79 12.86 14.07
C LEU A 379 4.60 12.04 12.78
N HIS A 380 3.35 11.71 12.46
CA HIS A 380 3.02 10.87 11.31
C HIS A 380 2.64 11.76 10.11
N GLN A 381 3.51 11.77 9.10
CA GLN A 381 3.46 12.70 7.98
C GLN A 381 2.50 12.26 6.87
N MET A 382 1.96 13.23 6.12
CA MET A 382 1.41 12.98 4.78
C MET A 382 2.56 12.75 3.77
N GLY A 383 3.71 13.40 3.98
CA GLY A 383 4.95 13.10 3.27
C GLY A 383 4.83 13.14 1.74
N SER A 384 5.15 12.02 1.10
CA SER A 384 5.19 11.89 -0.37
C SER A 384 3.98 11.16 -0.94
N HIS A 385 2.88 11.06 -0.19
CA HIS A 385 1.72 10.25 -0.58
C HIS A 385 1.14 10.65 -1.94
N GLY A 386 1.01 9.66 -2.83
CA GLY A 386 0.43 9.79 -4.17
C GLY A 386 -1.10 9.60 -4.21
N PRO A 387 -1.72 9.59 -5.40
CA PRO A 387 -1.15 10.00 -6.68
C PRO A 387 -1.01 11.54 -6.81
N THR A 388 -1.48 12.30 -5.81
CA THR A 388 -1.55 13.77 -5.92
C THR A 388 -0.31 14.48 -5.38
N TYR A 389 0.90 14.05 -5.77
CA TYR A 389 2.17 14.55 -5.22
C TYR A 389 2.29 16.08 -5.21
N TRP A 390 1.74 16.78 -6.21
CA TRP A 390 1.77 18.25 -6.27
C TRP A 390 1.01 18.92 -5.12
N GLN A 391 -0.01 18.26 -4.57
CA GLN A 391 -0.78 18.81 -3.46
C GLN A 391 0.01 18.79 -2.15
N ARG A 392 1.00 17.88 -2.02
CA ARG A 392 1.89 17.73 -0.83
C ARG A 392 2.80 18.92 -0.60
N VAL A 393 2.98 19.76 -1.61
CA VAL A 393 4.02 20.78 -1.64
C VAL A 393 3.39 22.16 -1.86
N PRO A 394 3.60 23.13 -0.96
CA PRO A 394 3.22 24.51 -1.22
C PRO A 394 3.93 25.07 -2.45
N ASP A 395 3.32 26.03 -3.15
CA ASP A 395 3.86 26.57 -4.41
C ASP A 395 5.31 27.07 -4.30
N GLY A 396 5.68 27.70 -3.18
CA GLY A 396 7.04 28.16 -2.91
C GLY A 396 8.11 27.07 -2.77
N PHE A 397 7.70 25.80 -2.63
CA PHE A 397 8.59 24.64 -2.49
C PHE A 397 8.64 23.78 -3.76
N GLN A 398 7.98 24.17 -4.85
CA GLN A 398 7.99 23.45 -6.14
C GLN A 398 9.24 23.77 -6.98
N LYS A 399 10.41 23.37 -6.46
CA LYS A 399 11.74 23.65 -7.02
C LYS A 399 12.00 22.99 -8.39
N PHE A 400 11.56 21.75 -8.57
CA PHE A 400 11.77 20.97 -9.79
C PHE A 400 10.55 21.10 -10.70
N GLN A 401 10.77 21.43 -11.98
CA GLN A 401 9.73 21.73 -12.97
C GLN A 401 10.09 21.11 -14.32
N PRO A 402 9.10 20.79 -15.18
CA PRO A 402 7.65 20.93 -14.97
C PRO A 402 7.09 19.87 -14.01
N ILE A 403 5.97 20.14 -13.34
CA ILE A 403 5.28 19.18 -12.44
C ILE A 403 4.09 18.45 -13.10
N CYS A 404 3.73 17.30 -12.56
CA CYS A 404 2.48 16.59 -12.81
C CYS A 404 1.39 17.08 -11.85
N THR A 405 0.28 17.59 -12.38
CA THR A 405 -0.88 18.13 -11.63
C THR A 405 -2.15 17.28 -11.80
N SER A 406 -1.99 16.00 -12.14
CA SER A 406 -3.08 15.05 -12.37
C SER A 406 -2.89 13.79 -11.54
N SER A 407 -3.96 13.25 -10.98
CA SER A 407 -3.94 11.94 -10.30
C SER A 407 -3.80 10.77 -11.28
N GLN A 408 -3.98 11.01 -12.58
CA GLN A 408 -3.74 10.05 -13.64
C GLN A 408 -2.26 10.09 -14.04
N LEU A 409 -1.41 9.49 -13.19
CA LEU A 409 0.05 9.54 -13.34
C LEU A 409 0.53 9.02 -14.69
N ASP A 410 -0.15 8.02 -15.25
CA ASP A 410 0.15 7.44 -16.56
C ASP A 410 -0.07 8.42 -17.74
N GLN A 411 -0.72 9.56 -17.51
CA GLN A 411 -0.88 10.64 -18.50
C GLN A 411 0.19 11.74 -18.37
N CYS A 412 0.96 11.74 -17.30
CA CYS A 412 2.09 12.64 -17.11
C CYS A 412 3.36 12.04 -17.72
N SER A 413 4.28 12.90 -18.19
CA SER A 413 5.61 12.42 -18.56
C SER A 413 6.36 11.90 -17.33
N PRO A 414 7.29 10.95 -17.49
CA PRO A 414 8.14 10.51 -16.39
C PRO A 414 8.83 11.68 -15.68
N GLU A 415 9.35 12.66 -16.43
CA GLU A 415 9.97 13.86 -15.88
C GLU A 415 9.03 14.63 -14.94
N GLN A 416 7.78 14.86 -15.36
CA GLN A 416 6.79 15.56 -14.54
C GLN A 416 6.46 14.85 -13.23
N ILE A 417 6.33 13.51 -13.27
CA ILE A 417 6.08 12.69 -12.08
C ILE A 417 7.28 12.78 -11.13
N ASN A 418 8.49 12.58 -11.67
CA ASN A 418 9.73 12.62 -10.91
C ASN A 418 9.95 14.01 -10.28
N ASN A 419 9.65 15.09 -11.00
CA ASN A 419 9.74 16.45 -10.48
C ASN A 419 8.73 16.72 -9.37
N SER A 420 7.46 16.32 -9.54
CA SER A 420 6.45 16.43 -8.48
C SER A 420 6.86 15.66 -7.22
N TYR A 421 7.38 14.44 -7.39
CA TYR A 421 7.85 13.61 -6.28
C TYR A 421 9.10 14.19 -5.60
N ASP A 422 10.11 14.61 -6.35
CA ASP A 422 11.32 15.19 -5.77
C ASP A 422 11.02 16.47 -4.97
N ASN A 423 9.97 17.21 -5.35
CA ASN A 423 9.48 18.36 -4.58
C ASN A 423 8.88 17.95 -3.22
N THR A 424 8.27 16.75 -3.08
CA THR A 424 7.78 16.25 -1.78
C THR A 424 8.95 15.90 -0.86
N ILE A 425 10.03 15.34 -1.41
CA ILE A 425 11.28 15.10 -0.66
C ILE A 425 11.92 16.42 -0.24
N PHE A 426 11.91 17.43 -1.11
CA PHE A 426 12.38 18.78 -0.79
C PHE A 426 11.55 19.46 0.32
N TYR A 427 10.25 19.20 0.37
CA TYR A 427 9.42 19.68 1.48
C TYR A 427 9.65 18.89 2.77
N THR A 428 9.89 17.58 2.68
CA THR A 428 10.26 16.73 3.81
C THR A 428 11.59 17.15 4.43
N ASP A 429 12.59 17.51 3.60
CA ASP A 429 13.85 18.12 4.06
C ASP A 429 13.61 19.35 4.94
N TYR A 430 12.74 20.26 4.50
CA TYR A 430 12.36 21.43 5.28
C TYR A 430 11.67 21.07 6.60
N PHE A 431 10.70 20.16 6.59
CA PHE A 431 10.01 19.73 7.81
C PHE A 431 10.97 19.12 8.84
N LEU A 432 11.84 18.21 8.41
CA LEU A 432 12.81 17.57 9.29
C LEU A 432 13.84 18.58 9.80
N ALA A 433 14.28 19.55 8.98
CA ALA A 433 15.14 20.63 9.43
C ALA A 433 14.48 21.50 10.50
N GLN A 434 13.20 21.88 10.33
CA GLN A 434 12.44 22.60 11.36
C GLN A 434 12.29 21.79 12.65
N THR A 435 12.16 20.48 12.53
CA THR A 435 12.09 19.57 13.69
C THR A 435 13.43 19.54 14.45
N ILE A 436 14.56 19.53 13.75
CA ILE A 436 15.89 19.63 14.37
C ILE A 436 16.06 20.99 15.06
N GLU A 437 15.67 22.10 14.42
CA GLU A 437 15.75 23.43 15.04
C GLU A 437 14.88 23.53 16.30
N PHE A 438 13.69 22.91 16.29
CA PHE A 438 12.87 22.78 17.49
C PHE A 438 13.61 22.02 18.61
N LEU A 439 14.18 20.85 18.30
CA LEU A 439 14.91 20.05 19.28
C LEU A 439 16.13 20.78 19.87
N LYS A 440 16.89 21.50 19.04
CA LYS A 440 18.06 22.28 19.49
C LYS A 440 17.73 23.29 20.59
N ALA A 441 16.50 23.82 20.61
CA ALA A 441 16.06 24.73 21.66
C ALA A 441 15.93 24.06 23.05
N TYR A 442 15.97 22.74 23.11
CA TYR A 442 15.85 21.93 24.33
C TYR A 442 17.13 21.15 24.69
N ASP A 443 18.20 21.30 23.91
CA ASP A 443 19.51 20.63 24.11
C ASP A 443 20.16 20.97 25.47
N ASP A 444 19.76 22.05 26.12
CA ASP A 444 20.28 22.46 27.42
C ASP A 444 19.65 21.68 28.58
N ARG A 445 18.47 21.07 28.39
CA ARG A 445 17.70 20.33 29.41
C ARG A 445 17.53 18.84 29.08
N PHE A 446 17.55 18.46 27.81
CA PHE A 446 17.25 17.11 27.34
C PHE A 446 18.39 16.53 26.48
N GLU A 447 18.57 15.21 26.54
CA GLU A 447 19.13 14.46 25.43
C GLU A 447 18.08 14.37 24.33
N THR A 448 18.28 15.16 23.28
CA THR A 448 17.35 15.33 22.18
C THR A 448 17.72 14.44 21.00
N THR A 449 16.72 13.73 20.46
CA THR A 449 16.90 12.86 19.30
C THR A 449 15.79 13.10 18.29
N LEU A 450 16.15 13.23 17.02
CA LEU A 450 15.23 13.02 15.91
C LEU A 450 15.53 11.66 15.29
N LEU A 451 14.52 10.81 15.18
CA LEU A 451 14.54 9.61 14.34
C LEU A 451 13.49 9.77 13.25
N TYR A 452 13.88 9.57 12.00
CA TYR A 452 12.99 9.56 10.85
C TYR A 452 13.07 8.19 10.16
N ALA A 453 11.93 7.62 9.82
CA ALA A 453 11.84 6.46 8.94
C ALA A 453 10.59 6.58 8.08
N SER A 454 10.73 6.45 6.75
CA SER A 454 9.55 6.30 5.89
C SER A 454 8.93 4.93 6.08
N ASP A 455 7.61 4.86 6.11
CA ASP A 455 6.87 3.61 6.26
C ASP A 455 7.12 2.62 5.10
N HIS A 456 7.16 3.12 3.86
CA HIS A 456 7.57 2.44 2.64
C HIS A 456 8.04 3.46 1.58
N GLY A 457 8.49 2.94 0.42
CA GLY A 457 8.86 3.74 -0.75
C GLY A 457 7.73 3.83 -1.79
N GLU A 458 8.05 4.13 -3.05
CA GLU A 458 7.07 4.45 -4.10
C GLU A 458 7.57 4.02 -5.50
N SER A 459 6.68 3.48 -6.33
CA SER A 459 6.90 3.32 -7.78
C SER A 459 6.42 4.55 -8.55
N LEU A 460 7.25 5.05 -9.47
CA LEU A 460 7.06 6.33 -10.18
C LEU A 460 6.92 6.13 -11.70
N GLY A 461 6.52 4.94 -12.12
CA GLY A 461 6.32 4.54 -13.53
C GLY A 461 7.33 3.52 -14.04
N GLU A 462 8.31 3.12 -13.23
CA GLU A 462 9.25 2.06 -13.62
C GLU A 462 8.48 0.76 -13.93
N ASN A 463 8.69 0.20 -15.13
CA ASN A 463 7.97 -1.00 -15.62
C ASN A 463 6.44 -0.88 -15.61
N GLY A 464 5.91 0.34 -15.73
CA GLY A 464 4.47 0.62 -15.69
C GLY A 464 3.85 0.45 -14.31
N LEU A 465 4.66 0.43 -13.25
CA LEU A 465 4.22 0.41 -11.86
C LEU A 465 4.19 1.83 -11.30
N TYR A 466 3.07 2.19 -10.69
CA TYR A 466 2.89 3.43 -9.96
C TYR A 466 2.44 3.12 -8.53
N LEU A 467 2.54 4.10 -7.64
CA LEU A 467 2.12 3.98 -6.25
C LEU A 467 2.89 2.88 -5.51
N HIS A 468 2.24 2.31 -4.51
CA HIS A 468 2.77 1.30 -3.62
C HIS A 468 1.70 0.22 -3.33
N GLY A 469 1.95 -0.63 -2.33
CA GLY A 469 1.06 -1.73 -1.94
C GLY A 469 1.27 -3.01 -2.74
N MET A 470 2.41 -3.17 -3.42
CA MET A 470 2.75 -4.44 -4.07
C MET A 470 3.02 -5.50 -3.01
N PRO A 471 2.63 -6.79 -3.21
CA PRO A 471 3.03 -7.86 -2.32
C PRO A 471 4.55 -7.86 -2.12
N TYR A 472 5.02 -7.85 -0.88
CA TYR A 472 6.44 -7.59 -0.57
C TYR A 472 7.42 -8.49 -1.35
N SER A 473 7.09 -9.77 -1.57
CA SER A 473 7.94 -10.70 -2.35
C SER A 473 8.04 -10.37 -3.85
N MET A 474 7.17 -9.48 -4.35
CA MET A 474 7.11 -9.01 -5.74
C MET A 474 7.37 -7.50 -5.85
N ALA A 475 7.58 -6.81 -4.73
CA ALA A 475 7.75 -5.38 -4.71
C ALA A 475 9.11 -4.97 -5.28
N PRO A 476 9.19 -3.91 -6.10
CA PRO A 476 10.48 -3.38 -6.52
C PRO A 476 11.21 -2.75 -5.32
N VAL A 477 12.53 -2.68 -5.40
CA VAL A 477 13.39 -2.03 -4.39
C VAL A 477 12.90 -0.60 -4.08
N ALA A 478 12.36 0.09 -5.09
CA ALA A 478 11.79 1.43 -4.94
C ALA A 478 10.65 1.52 -3.90
N GLN A 479 9.94 0.42 -3.60
CA GLN A 479 8.88 0.38 -2.56
C GLN A 479 9.38 -0.12 -1.20
N THR A 480 10.54 -0.79 -1.14
CA THR A 480 11.04 -1.43 0.09
C THR A 480 12.28 -0.77 0.67
N HIS A 481 13.07 -0.04 -0.13
CA HIS A 481 14.26 0.67 0.31
C HIS A 481 13.91 2.11 0.70
N VAL A 482 13.91 2.36 2.00
CA VAL A 482 13.36 3.58 2.61
C VAL A 482 14.45 4.41 3.29
N PRO A 483 14.30 5.74 3.31
CA PRO A 483 15.19 6.60 4.09
C PRO A 483 14.95 6.38 5.59
N VAL A 484 16.01 6.01 6.31
CA VAL A 484 16.06 6.06 7.77
C VAL A 484 17.19 7.00 8.15
N MET A 485 16.91 7.95 9.04
CA MET A 485 17.86 8.98 9.43
C MET A 485 17.75 9.28 10.92
N MET A 486 18.87 9.61 11.56
CA MET A 486 18.91 9.95 12.96
C MET A 486 19.82 11.14 13.23
N TRP A 487 19.31 12.09 14.01
CA TRP A 487 20.05 13.25 14.51
C TRP A 487 20.09 13.20 16.03
N LEU A 488 21.27 13.50 16.60
CA LEU A 488 21.51 13.53 18.03
C LEU A 488 21.95 14.94 18.43
N GLY A 489 21.28 15.52 19.42
CA GLY A 489 21.64 16.83 19.98
C GLY A 489 22.90 16.81 20.84
N ALA A 490 23.30 17.99 21.28
CA ALA A 490 24.61 18.22 21.89
C ALA A 490 24.85 17.50 23.22
N ARG A 491 23.77 17.15 23.95
CA ARG A 491 23.85 16.44 25.25
C ARG A 491 24.15 14.94 25.14
N HIS A 492 24.00 14.34 23.97
CA HIS A 492 24.35 12.93 23.80
C HIS A 492 25.85 12.70 23.95
N SER A 493 26.22 11.56 24.53
CA SER A 493 27.63 11.12 24.59
C SER A 493 28.24 11.07 23.18
N PRO A 494 29.48 11.59 22.98
CA PRO A 494 30.17 11.50 21.70
C PRO A 494 30.33 10.07 21.16
N ILE A 495 30.29 9.07 22.04
CA ILE A 495 30.33 7.65 21.68
C ILE A 495 29.09 7.27 20.86
N LYS A 496 27.90 7.76 21.22
CA LYS A 496 26.65 7.45 20.50
C LYS A 496 26.70 7.98 19.06
N LYS A 497 27.21 9.19 18.85
CA LYS A 497 27.43 9.74 17.50
C LYS A 497 28.46 8.94 16.69
N LYS A 498 29.54 8.47 17.33
CA LYS A 498 30.53 7.59 16.67
C LYS A 498 29.94 6.25 16.27
N LEU A 499 29.13 5.64 17.13
CA LEU A 499 28.42 4.39 16.82
C LEU A 499 27.46 4.59 15.65
N LEU A 500 26.66 5.66 15.68
CA LEU A 500 25.73 5.97 14.61
C LEU A 500 26.43 6.13 13.25
N LEU A 501 27.58 6.81 13.21
CA LEU A 501 28.41 6.90 12.00
C LEU A 501 28.97 5.54 11.57
N ALA A 502 29.41 4.71 12.52
CA ALA A 502 29.93 3.37 12.24
C ALA A 502 28.85 2.40 11.75
N HIS A 503 27.57 2.70 12.00
CA HIS A 503 26.42 1.90 11.59
C HIS A 503 25.73 2.43 10.33
N ALA A 504 26.13 3.59 9.81
CA ALA A 504 25.45 4.24 8.70
C ALA A 504 25.35 3.36 7.44
N ASP A 505 26.36 2.53 7.18
CA ASP A 505 26.41 1.66 6.00
C ASP A 505 25.99 0.20 6.30
N LYS A 506 25.52 -0.11 7.51
CA LYS A 506 25.05 -1.45 7.85
C LYS A 506 23.63 -1.69 7.31
N PRO A 507 23.30 -2.93 6.90
CA PRO A 507 21.92 -3.28 6.54
C PRO A 507 21.04 -3.21 7.78
N ILE A 508 20.01 -2.37 7.73
CA ILE A 508 19.02 -2.22 8.79
C ILE A 508 17.61 -2.34 8.22
N SER A 509 16.63 -2.44 9.11
CA SER A 509 15.22 -2.43 8.73
C SER A 509 14.34 -1.82 9.82
N HIS A 510 13.04 -1.79 9.56
CA HIS A 510 12.04 -1.45 10.57
C HIS A 510 12.09 -2.35 11.82
N ASP A 511 12.68 -3.56 11.72
CA ASP A 511 12.90 -4.45 12.87
C ASP A 511 13.82 -3.83 13.94
N ASN A 512 14.60 -2.81 13.57
CA ASN A 512 15.48 -2.09 14.49
C ASN A 512 14.73 -1.03 15.32
N LEU A 513 13.55 -0.57 14.88
CA LEU A 513 12.88 0.58 15.47
C LEU A 513 12.43 0.31 16.91
N PHE A 514 11.73 -0.81 17.15
CA PHE A 514 11.27 -1.19 18.50
C PHE A 514 12.41 -1.13 19.52
N HIS A 515 13.54 -1.77 19.20
CA HIS A 515 14.68 -1.86 20.11
C HIS A 515 15.42 -0.53 20.24
N SER A 516 15.55 0.24 19.15
CA SER A 516 16.20 1.55 19.19
C SER A 516 15.42 2.55 20.03
N LEU A 517 14.08 2.54 19.97
CA LEU A 517 13.24 3.36 20.83
C LEU A 517 13.47 2.99 22.31
N LEU A 518 13.40 1.71 22.67
CA LEU A 518 13.68 1.29 24.05
C LEU A 518 15.09 1.69 24.52
N GLY A 519 16.10 1.53 23.64
CA GLY A 519 17.49 1.91 23.91
C GLY A 519 17.69 3.41 24.13
N MET A 520 17.00 4.27 23.38
CA MET A 520 17.04 5.74 23.55
C MET A 520 16.52 6.19 24.92
N PHE A 521 15.49 5.50 25.43
CA PHE A 521 14.90 5.77 26.74
C PHE A 521 15.55 5.00 27.89
N GLY A 522 16.57 4.18 27.60
CA GLY A 522 17.27 3.37 28.61
C GLY A 522 16.34 2.36 29.30
N VAL A 523 15.39 1.79 28.56
CA VAL A 523 14.46 0.79 29.08
C VAL A 523 15.17 -0.56 29.20
N GLU A 524 15.10 -1.15 30.38
CA GLU A 524 15.64 -2.49 30.67
C GLU A 524 14.49 -3.52 30.69
N THR A 525 14.55 -4.49 29.78
CA THR A 525 13.57 -5.59 29.64
C THR A 525 14.21 -6.75 28.89
N SER A 526 13.76 -7.98 29.16
CA SER A 526 14.09 -9.17 28.37
C SER A 526 13.64 -9.10 26.90
N ALA A 527 12.71 -8.20 26.57
CA ALA A 527 12.27 -7.96 25.20
C ALA A 527 13.26 -7.10 24.37
N TYR A 528 14.18 -6.38 25.02
CA TYR A 528 15.16 -5.53 24.35
C TYR A 528 16.33 -6.37 23.83
N LEU A 529 16.65 -6.19 22.54
CA LEU A 529 17.75 -6.88 21.87
C LEU A 529 18.81 -5.83 21.49
N PRO A 530 19.98 -5.80 22.17
CA PRO A 530 21.06 -4.88 21.86
C PRO A 530 21.53 -4.95 20.40
N GLN A 531 21.42 -6.12 19.77
CA GLN A 531 21.84 -6.35 18.38
C GLN A 531 20.93 -5.67 17.36
N LYS A 532 19.77 -5.17 17.78
CA LYS A 532 18.82 -4.46 16.93
C LYS A 532 18.74 -2.96 17.24
N ASP A 533 19.46 -2.48 18.25
CA ASP A 533 19.49 -1.05 18.61
C ASP A 533 20.56 -0.30 17.80
N LEU A 534 20.11 0.67 16.99
CA LEU A 534 20.95 1.49 16.12
C LEU A 534 22.03 2.27 16.88
N LEU A 535 21.84 2.52 18.17
CA LEU A 535 22.75 3.25 19.05
C LEU A 535 23.60 2.33 19.95
N ASN A 536 23.60 1.01 19.72
CA ASN A 536 24.32 0.03 20.51
C ASN A 536 25.49 -0.58 19.73
N SER A 537 26.65 -0.73 20.36
CA SER A 537 27.84 -1.33 19.74
C SER A 537 27.65 -2.77 19.26
N ALA A 538 26.64 -3.47 19.78
CA ALA A 538 26.31 -4.84 19.41
C ALA A 538 25.45 -4.96 18.14
N LEU A 539 25.07 -3.86 17.47
CA LEU A 539 24.26 -3.89 16.24
C LEU A 539 24.87 -4.86 15.21
N GLU A 540 24.09 -5.85 14.77
CA GLU A 540 24.49 -6.87 13.79
C GLU A 540 23.90 -6.61 12.41
#